data_AF-A0A9E1E7I3-F1
#
_entry.id   AF-A0A9E1E7I3-F1
#
_cell.length_a   1.000
_cell.length_b   1.000
_cell.length_c   1.000
_cell.angle_alpha   90.00
_cell.angle_beta   90.00
_cell.angle_gamma   90.00
#
_symmetry.space_group_name_H-M   'P 1'
#
loop_
_entity.id
_entity.type
_entity.pdbx_description
1 polymer ?
#
loop_
_entity_poly.entity_id
_entity_poly.type
_entity_poly.pdbx_seq_one_letter_code
_entity_poly.pdbx_strand_id
1 'polypeptide(L)'
;MILLKAVMNQKPVQNLTRPANWDKFLKAADFQNVTSIAYLGMLGRQQEFVKEYEEQFYQKYKKSLLLNDAYKSVEEVLVWQMEKHKIHGLILSGCSIQEVYPSPEMSYIPQIEILVDKEKLPLFCTLMEDMDYERKENRLDEGIIYVRPPGIRVVLYEELPVENKVIRRFFCDPVKEFCKMERYKYVHIFAEEEEYIYRIGRLVELYVRGILKVRSVLDFWLFQQKKCNCEQFQWKIIKELIKKARLDEFLVQIHILASLWFGEAGKFDCRTALELEEYILVNGRENRELDDYILPGERMRLDFYRRDREREWGHRKRVWIFPPKKEMQKSYPILEKLPFLIIFLWVGRIGKIAWKLCENHWKQFKVRMQSKAVRIKFQIQERFRRKEASFEEDEPAEQDSDLEPDFESEPILEQESDSEPQSVLEPESDLESEPILEPDFESEQLSESEQDLESEGRPDSEEENTNDRKG
;
A
#
# COMPACT_ATOMS: atom_id res chain seq x y z
N MET A 1 21.89 9.33 -14.57
CA MET A 1 21.48 10.70 -14.20
C MET A 1 21.57 11.70 -15.35
N ILE A 2 22.70 11.86 -16.06
CA ILE A 2 22.86 12.83 -17.17
C ILE A 2 21.72 12.77 -18.20
N LEU A 3 21.37 11.55 -18.65
CA LEU A 3 20.29 11.35 -19.63
C LEU A 3 18.93 11.79 -19.07
N LEU A 4 18.59 11.39 -17.84
CA LEU A 4 17.33 11.79 -17.19
C LEU A 4 17.24 13.31 -17.07
N LYS A 5 18.32 13.97 -16.63
CA LYS A 5 18.38 15.43 -16.51
C LYS A 5 18.10 16.12 -17.83
N ALA A 6 18.70 15.64 -18.93
CA ALA A 6 18.49 16.22 -20.25
C ALA A 6 17.05 16.07 -20.73
N VAL A 7 16.45 14.88 -20.58
CA VAL A 7 15.04 14.62 -20.97
C VAL A 7 14.09 15.48 -20.14
N MET A 8 14.27 15.54 -18.82
CA MET A 8 13.42 16.34 -17.93
C MET A 8 13.48 17.83 -18.25
N ASN A 9 14.64 18.34 -18.66
CA ASN A 9 14.82 19.74 -19.03
C ASN A 9 14.56 20.01 -20.52
N GLN A 10 14.10 19.02 -21.29
CA GLN A 10 13.89 19.11 -22.75
C GLN A 10 15.12 19.63 -23.52
N LYS A 11 16.31 19.30 -23.02
CA LYS A 11 17.60 19.67 -23.61
C LYS A 11 18.20 18.46 -24.36
N PRO A 12 18.97 18.68 -25.44
CA PRO A 12 19.66 17.57 -26.09
C PRO A 12 20.61 16.90 -25.09
N VAL A 13 20.58 15.58 -25.04
CA VAL A 13 21.49 14.79 -24.20
C VAL A 13 22.93 15.15 -24.62
N GLN A 14 23.87 15.33 -23.71
CA GLN A 14 25.27 15.55 -24.13
C GLN A 14 25.91 14.22 -24.59
N ASN A 15 27.02 14.26 -25.32
CA ASN A 15 27.67 13.03 -25.81
C ASN A 15 28.07 12.14 -24.63
N LEU A 16 27.66 10.87 -24.66
CA LEU A 16 28.07 9.89 -23.66
C LEU A 16 29.55 9.59 -23.88
N THR A 17 30.41 10.12 -23.00
CA THR A 17 31.87 10.04 -23.15
C THR A 17 32.46 8.66 -22.86
N ARG A 18 31.65 7.68 -22.43
CA ARG A 18 32.10 6.33 -22.07
C ARG A 18 31.24 5.25 -22.74
N PRO A 19 31.85 4.16 -23.24
CA PRO A 19 31.10 3.01 -23.69
C PRO A 19 30.30 2.44 -22.51
N ALA A 20 28.98 2.57 -22.59
CA ALA A 20 28.08 2.08 -21.55
C ALA A 20 27.96 0.56 -21.65
N ASN A 21 28.04 -0.13 -20.51
CA ASN A 21 27.57 -1.51 -20.44
C ASN A 21 26.03 -1.48 -20.48
N TRP A 22 25.46 -1.74 -21.66
CA TRP A 22 24.02 -1.61 -21.91
C TRP A 22 23.15 -2.54 -21.07
N ASP A 23 23.63 -3.75 -20.76
CA ASP A 23 22.94 -4.68 -19.85
C ASP A 23 22.84 -4.10 -18.44
N LYS A 24 23.96 -3.59 -17.89
CA LYS A 24 23.95 -2.93 -16.58
C LYS A 24 23.07 -1.68 -16.59
N PHE A 25 23.10 -0.91 -17.67
CA PHE A 25 22.28 0.29 -17.81
C PHE A 25 20.79 -0.03 -17.84
N LEU A 26 20.37 -1.00 -18.67
CA LEU A 26 18.98 -1.45 -18.73
C LEU A 26 18.49 -1.99 -17.38
N LYS A 27 19.30 -2.84 -16.72
CA LYS A 27 18.99 -3.37 -15.39
C LYS A 27 18.85 -2.26 -14.36
N ALA A 28 19.75 -1.27 -14.37
CA ALA A 28 19.67 -0.13 -13.46
C ALA A 28 18.43 0.75 -13.75
N ALA A 29 18.13 1.03 -15.02
CA ALA A 29 16.96 1.82 -15.40
C ALA A 29 15.64 1.13 -15.02
N ASP A 30 15.57 -0.19 -15.23
CA ASP A 30 14.43 -1.02 -14.86
C ASP A 30 14.26 -1.09 -13.34
N PHE A 31 15.35 -1.34 -12.62
CA PHE A 31 15.36 -1.37 -11.17
C PHE A 31 14.87 -0.04 -10.57
N GLN A 32 15.31 1.09 -11.14
CA GLN A 32 14.96 2.44 -10.70
C GLN A 32 13.60 2.95 -11.25
N ASN A 33 12.87 2.13 -12.02
CA ASN A 33 11.60 2.49 -12.70
C ASN A 33 11.71 3.70 -13.65
N VAL A 34 12.86 3.91 -14.29
CA VAL A 34 13.11 5.05 -15.19
C VAL A 34 13.34 4.64 -16.64
N THR A 35 13.01 3.39 -17.01
CA THR A 35 13.18 2.86 -18.37
C THR A 35 12.45 3.69 -19.43
N SER A 36 11.25 4.18 -19.15
CA SER A 36 10.48 5.00 -20.11
C SER A 36 11.20 6.30 -20.46
N ILE A 37 11.66 7.03 -19.45
CA ILE A 37 12.43 8.27 -19.62
C ILE A 37 13.79 7.98 -20.25
N ALA A 38 14.42 6.86 -19.86
CA ALA A 38 15.68 6.42 -20.44
C ALA A 38 15.57 6.22 -21.96
N TYR A 39 14.52 5.53 -22.41
CA TYR A 39 14.24 5.33 -23.83
C TYR A 39 14.02 6.65 -24.57
N LEU A 40 13.23 7.57 -24.00
CA LEU A 40 13.00 8.90 -24.61
C LEU A 40 14.31 9.69 -24.82
N GLY A 41 15.26 9.59 -23.89
CA GLY A 41 16.58 10.22 -24.05
C GLY A 41 17.50 9.53 -25.06
N MET A 42 17.18 8.30 -25.47
CA MET A 42 17.88 7.57 -26.53
C MET A 42 17.33 7.89 -27.92
N LEU A 43 16.09 8.40 -28.02
CA LEU A 43 15.48 8.77 -29.30
C LEU A 43 16.32 9.82 -30.04
N GLY A 44 16.48 9.63 -31.35
CA GLY A 44 17.32 10.49 -32.20
C GLY A 44 18.83 10.17 -32.17
N ARG A 45 19.26 9.18 -31.38
CA ARG A 45 20.66 8.70 -31.31
C ARG A 45 20.83 7.21 -31.60
N GLN A 46 19.89 6.65 -32.35
CA GLN A 46 19.74 5.21 -32.61
C GLN A 46 21.01 4.55 -33.19
N GLN A 47 21.85 5.32 -33.89
CA GLN A 47 23.13 4.83 -34.43
C GLN A 47 24.21 4.58 -33.36
N GLU A 48 24.07 5.14 -32.16
CA GLU A 48 25.01 4.96 -31.03
C GLU A 48 24.66 3.73 -30.16
N PHE A 49 23.51 3.09 -30.40
CA PHE A 49 22.99 2.01 -29.56
C PHE A 49 23.01 0.64 -30.25
N VAL A 50 23.19 -0.40 -29.44
CA VAL A 50 23.06 -1.79 -29.89
C VAL A 50 21.56 -2.10 -30.05
N LYS A 51 21.14 -2.45 -31.28
CA LYS A 51 19.73 -2.68 -31.66
C LYS A 51 18.95 -3.59 -30.71
N GLU A 52 19.58 -4.64 -30.18
CA GLU A 52 18.94 -5.56 -29.24
C GLU A 52 18.45 -4.85 -27.96
N TYR A 53 19.28 -3.98 -27.38
CA TYR A 53 18.93 -3.25 -26.16
C TYR A 53 17.93 -2.13 -26.46
N GLU A 54 18.07 -1.46 -27.61
CA GLU A 54 17.09 -0.49 -28.09
C GLU A 54 15.68 -1.11 -28.15
N GLU A 55 15.55 -2.31 -28.72
CA GLU A 55 14.28 -3.04 -28.78
C GLU A 55 13.75 -3.36 -27.37
N GLN A 56 14.60 -3.81 -26.44
CA GLN A 56 14.18 -4.07 -25.06
C GLN A 56 13.68 -2.81 -24.34
N PHE A 57 14.36 -1.67 -24.52
CA PHE A 57 13.90 -0.39 -24.00
C PHE A 57 12.57 0.01 -24.62
N TYR A 58 12.44 -0.13 -25.95
CA TYR A 58 11.21 0.17 -26.68
C TYR A 58 10.04 -0.68 -26.19
N GLN A 59 10.21 -1.99 -26.02
CA GLN A 59 9.15 -2.88 -25.53
C GLN A 59 8.70 -2.51 -24.11
N LYS A 60 9.64 -2.17 -23.22
CA LYS A 60 9.30 -1.70 -21.86
C LYS A 60 8.60 -0.34 -21.88
N TYR A 61 9.04 0.60 -22.72
CA TYR A 61 8.39 1.89 -22.93
C TYR A 61 6.96 1.71 -23.45
N LYS A 62 6.78 0.92 -24.51
CA LYS A 62 5.48 0.60 -25.11
C LYS A 62 4.53 -0.02 -24.08
N LYS A 63 5.02 -0.96 -23.28
CA LYS A 63 4.24 -1.55 -22.18
C LYS A 63 3.80 -0.49 -21.16
N SER A 64 4.69 0.42 -20.77
CA SER A 64 4.36 1.50 -19.84
C SER A 64 3.26 2.41 -20.40
N LEU A 65 3.33 2.74 -21.69
CA LEU A 65 2.33 3.58 -22.35
C LEU A 65 0.94 2.92 -22.38
N LEU A 66 0.87 1.64 -22.76
CA LEU A 66 -0.37 0.88 -22.76
C LEU A 66 -0.98 0.75 -21.35
N LEU A 67 -0.14 0.58 -20.34
CA LEU A 67 -0.59 0.53 -18.94
C LEU A 67 -1.11 1.88 -18.46
N ASN A 68 -0.51 3.00 -18.87
CA ASN A 68 -0.96 4.33 -18.50
C ASN A 68 -2.41 4.61 -18.94
N ASP A 69 -2.78 4.21 -20.15
CA ASP A 69 -4.16 4.34 -20.63
C ASP A 69 -5.10 3.36 -19.91
N ALA A 70 -4.66 2.13 -19.69
CA ALA A 70 -5.44 1.15 -18.94
C ALA A 70 -5.71 1.60 -17.49
N TYR A 71 -4.75 2.23 -16.83
CA TYR A 71 -4.93 2.75 -15.48
C TYR A 71 -5.98 3.87 -15.41
N LYS A 72 -6.10 4.73 -16.43
CA LYS A 72 -7.17 5.74 -16.49
C LYS A 72 -8.55 5.10 -16.49
N SER A 73 -8.77 4.14 -17.39
CA SER A 73 -10.04 3.41 -17.46
C SER A 73 -10.32 2.63 -16.17
N VAL A 74 -9.28 2.07 -15.54
CA VAL A 74 -9.42 1.39 -14.25
C VAL A 74 -9.83 2.36 -13.15
N GLU A 75 -9.16 3.51 -13.03
CA GLU A 75 -9.47 4.52 -12.03
C GLU A 75 -10.92 5.04 -12.19
N GLU A 76 -11.35 5.30 -13.42
CA GLU A 76 -12.75 5.67 -13.73
C GLU A 76 -13.75 4.61 -13.27
N VAL A 77 -13.46 3.32 -13.51
CA VAL A 77 -14.32 2.21 -13.05
C VAL A 77 -14.33 2.13 -11.53
N LEU A 78 -13.19 2.28 -10.85
CA LEU A 78 -13.12 2.25 -9.38
C LEU A 78 -13.90 3.42 -8.78
N VAL A 79 -13.76 4.63 -9.34
CA VAL A 79 -14.54 5.82 -8.97
C VAL A 79 -16.03 5.56 -9.14
N TRP A 80 -16.44 5.00 -10.28
CA TRP A 80 -17.85 4.67 -10.52
C TRP A 80 -18.40 3.65 -9.52
N GLN A 81 -17.63 2.62 -9.17
CA GLN A 81 -18.04 1.62 -8.16
C GLN A 81 -18.20 2.26 -6.79
N MET A 82 -17.28 3.13 -6.38
CA MET A 82 -17.37 3.83 -5.10
C MET A 82 -18.61 4.72 -5.04
N GLU A 83 -18.90 5.48 -6.10
CA GLU A 83 -20.09 6.32 -6.17
C GLU A 83 -21.40 5.52 -6.16
N LYS A 84 -21.48 4.49 -7.01
CA LYS A 84 -22.67 3.65 -7.13
C LYS A 84 -23.03 2.97 -5.82
N HIS A 85 -22.03 2.50 -5.08
CA HIS A 85 -22.21 1.78 -3.82
C HIS A 85 -22.09 2.68 -2.58
N LYS A 86 -21.96 3.99 -2.75
CA LYS A 86 -21.84 5.00 -1.67
C LYS A 86 -20.70 4.67 -0.70
N ILE A 87 -19.55 4.29 -1.25
CA ILE A 87 -18.34 3.92 -0.52
C ILE A 87 -17.43 5.13 -0.49
N HIS A 88 -17.19 5.68 0.70
CA HIS A 88 -16.19 6.73 0.86
C HIS A 88 -14.79 6.15 0.63
N GLY A 89 -14.09 6.68 -0.37
CA GLY A 89 -12.73 6.30 -0.72
C GLY A 89 -11.87 7.50 -1.05
N LEU A 90 -10.66 7.56 -0.50
CA LEU A 90 -9.65 8.58 -0.76
C LEU A 90 -8.58 8.03 -1.70
N ILE A 91 -8.43 8.63 -2.87
CA ILE A 91 -7.38 8.28 -3.83
C ILE A 91 -6.05 8.83 -3.31
N LEU A 92 -5.19 7.94 -2.83
CA LEU A 92 -3.86 8.28 -2.29
C LEU A 92 -2.81 8.45 -3.39
N SER A 93 -2.92 7.61 -4.43
CA SER A 93 -2.03 7.63 -5.60
C SER A 93 -2.76 7.03 -6.79
N GLY A 94 -2.63 7.65 -7.96
CA GLY A 94 -3.33 7.22 -9.16
C GLY A 94 -2.82 7.97 -10.40
N CYS A 95 -3.73 8.20 -11.34
CA CYS A 95 -3.45 8.81 -12.64
C CYS A 95 -3.14 10.31 -12.57
N SER A 96 -3.46 10.98 -11.45
CA SER A 96 -3.17 12.41 -11.25
C SER A 96 -1.68 12.74 -11.38
N ILE A 97 -0.78 11.78 -11.15
CA ILE A 97 0.67 11.98 -11.34
C ILE A 97 1.03 12.34 -12.79
N GLN A 98 0.23 11.93 -13.78
CA GLN A 98 0.51 12.26 -15.17
C GLN A 98 0.43 13.76 -15.43
N GLU A 99 -0.40 14.47 -14.68
CA GLU A 99 -0.57 15.91 -14.83
C GLU A 99 0.69 16.68 -14.45
N VAL A 100 1.53 16.16 -13.55
CA VAL A 100 2.74 16.90 -13.11
C VAL A 100 3.90 16.78 -14.10
N TYR A 101 3.84 15.83 -15.02
CA TYR A 101 4.90 15.61 -16.00
C TYR A 101 4.79 16.57 -17.19
N PRO A 102 5.92 16.91 -17.87
CA PRO A 102 5.89 17.69 -19.10
C PRO A 102 5.15 16.99 -20.24
N SER A 103 5.17 15.65 -20.27
CA SER A 103 4.48 14.81 -21.25
C SER A 103 3.95 13.56 -20.55
N PRO A 104 2.68 13.14 -20.78
CA PRO A 104 2.10 11.96 -20.14
C PRO A 104 2.89 10.66 -20.36
N GLU A 105 3.60 10.53 -21.48
CA GLU A 105 4.42 9.37 -21.83
C GLU A 105 5.66 9.20 -20.95
N MET A 106 6.08 10.26 -20.25
CA MET A 106 7.19 10.22 -19.30
C MET A 106 6.77 9.67 -17.93
N SER A 107 5.47 9.75 -17.63
CA SER A 107 4.91 9.31 -16.35
C SER A 107 4.97 7.80 -16.19
N TYR A 108 4.88 7.34 -14.95
CA TYR A 108 4.85 5.93 -14.61
C TYR A 108 3.88 5.71 -13.45
N ILE A 109 2.84 4.91 -13.66
CA ILE A 109 1.87 4.56 -12.62
C ILE A 109 2.21 3.15 -12.10
N PRO A 110 2.78 3.01 -10.89
CA PRO A 110 3.12 1.70 -10.35
C PRO A 110 1.90 0.85 -10.00
N GLN A 111 0.87 1.52 -9.46
CA GLN A 111 -0.39 1.00 -8.95
C GLN A 111 -1.33 2.16 -8.61
N ILE A 112 -2.62 1.87 -8.43
CA ILE A 112 -3.59 2.79 -7.81
C ILE A 112 -3.69 2.44 -6.32
N GLU A 113 -3.62 3.44 -5.46
CA GLU A 113 -3.71 3.30 -4.00
C GLU A 113 -4.94 4.04 -3.49
N ILE A 114 -5.82 3.33 -2.77
CA ILE A 114 -7.08 3.87 -2.25
C ILE A 114 -7.20 3.55 -0.77
N LEU A 115 -7.44 4.57 0.06
CA LEU A 115 -7.88 4.42 1.45
C LEU A 115 -9.40 4.31 1.47
N VAL A 116 -9.93 3.26 2.09
CA VAL A 116 -11.38 2.99 2.12
C VAL A 116 -11.83 2.90 3.56
N ASP A 117 -13.02 3.44 3.86
CA ASP A 117 -13.60 3.32 5.18
C ASP A 117 -13.72 1.86 5.62
N LYS A 118 -13.28 1.59 6.86
CA LYS A 118 -13.23 0.26 7.47
C LYS A 118 -14.53 -0.53 7.33
N GLU A 119 -15.67 0.15 7.48
CA GLU A 119 -17.00 -0.46 7.40
C GLU A 119 -17.35 -0.98 6.01
N LYS A 120 -16.89 -0.28 4.95
CA LYS A 120 -17.21 -0.59 3.56
C LYS A 120 -16.08 -1.32 2.82
N LEU A 121 -14.90 -1.42 3.42
CA LEU A 121 -13.77 -2.15 2.85
C LEU A 121 -14.10 -3.62 2.47
N PRO A 122 -14.82 -4.42 3.29
CA PRO A 122 -15.20 -5.78 2.89
C PRO A 122 -16.08 -5.82 1.64
N LEU A 123 -17.05 -4.89 1.54
CA LEU A 123 -17.90 -4.77 0.35
C LEU A 123 -17.07 -4.41 -0.88
N PHE A 124 -16.13 -3.45 -0.75
CA PHE A 124 -15.28 -3.07 -1.87
C PHE A 124 -14.33 -4.20 -2.29
N CYS A 125 -13.87 -5.03 -1.36
CA CYS A 125 -13.11 -6.24 -1.68
C CYS A 125 -13.91 -7.23 -2.53
N THR A 126 -15.19 -7.47 -2.21
CA THR A 126 -16.06 -8.32 -3.03
C THR A 126 -16.26 -7.72 -4.43
N LEU A 127 -16.48 -6.40 -4.53
CA LEU A 127 -16.59 -5.73 -5.83
C LEU A 127 -15.31 -5.87 -6.67
N MET A 128 -14.13 -5.84 -6.05
CA MET A 128 -12.87 -6.09 -6.75
C MET A 128 -12.81 -7.50 -7.33
N GLU A 129 -13.22 -8.51 -6.57
CA GLU A 129 -13.29 -9.90 -7.02
C GLU A 129 -14.31 -10.07 -8.17
N ASP A 130 -15.47 -9.42 -8.09
CA ASP A 130 -16.50 -9.40 -9.14
C ASP A 130 -16.02 -8.72 -10.44
N MET A 131 -15.01 -7.84 -10.36
CA MET A 131 -14.37 -7.18 -11.50
C MET A 131 -13.13 -7.95 -12.03
N ASP A 132 -13.01 -9.23 -11.69
CA ASP A 132 -11.92 -10.15 -12.07
C ASP A 132 -10.54 -9.75 -11.50
N TYR A 133 -10.49 -9.06 -10.37
CA TYR A 133 -9.21 -8.82 -9.69
C TYR A 133 -8.85 -9.98 -8.77
N GLU A 134 -7.61 -10.46 -8.89
CA GLU A 134 -7.07 -11.48 -8.00
C GLU A 134 -6.38 -10.85 -6.80
N ARG A 135 -6.81 -11.22 -5.59
CA ARG A 135 -6.08 -10.87 -4.37
C ARG A 135 -4.73 -11.59 -4.31
N LYS A 136 -3.65 -10.85 -4.02
CA LYS A 136 -2.31 -11.41 -3.78
C LYS A 136 -1.96 -11.34 -2.29
N GLU A 137 -1.28 -12.37 -1.81
CA GLU A 137 -0.72 -12.37 -0.45
C GLU A 137 0.34 -11.27 -0.32
N ASN A 138 0.16 -10.41 0.68
CA ASN A 138 1.13 -9.39 1.05
C ASN A 138 1.88 -9.85 2.30
N ARG A 139 3.17 -10.15 2.19
CA ARG A 139 3.98 -10.59 3.34
C ARG A 139 4.39 -9.46 4.29
N LEU A 140 4.14 -8.21 3.88
CA LEU A 140 4.59 -7.00 4.56
C LEU A 140 3.43 -6.15 5.11
N ASP A 141 2.19 -6.66 5.03
CA ASP A 141 0.95 -6.14 5.65
C ASP A 141 0.88 -4.63 5.82
N GLU A 142 0.75 -3.90 4.71
CA GLU A 142 0.24 -2.52 4.77
C GLU A 142 -1.03 -2.31 3.95
N GLY A 143 -1.47 -3.26 3.14
CA GLY A 143 -2.67 -3.10 2.31
C GLY A 143 -3.02 -4.36 1.54
N ILE A 144 -4.26 -4.42 1.05
CA ILE A 144 -4.81 -5.53 0.28
C ILE A 144 -4.48 -5.32 -1.19
N ILE A 145 -3.62 -6.18 -1.74
CA ILE A 145 -3.14 -6.05 -3.13
C ILE A 145 -4.05 -6.85 -4.06
N TYR A 146 -4.58 -6.18 -5.07
CA TYR A 146 -5.35 -6.73 -6.16
C TYR A 146 -4.60 -6.60 -7.48
N VAL A 147 -4.59 -7.67 -8.26
CA VAL A 147 -3.90 -7.71 -9.56
C VAL A 147 -4.85 -8.21 -10.64
N ARG A 148 -4.88 -7.50 -11.78
CA ARG A 148 -5.58 -7.93 -12.98
C ARG A 148 -4.61 -8.03 -14.16
N PRO A 149 -4.49 -9.18 -14.84
CA PRO A 149 -3.66 -9.30 -16.03
C PRO A 149 -4.12 -8.34 -17.16
N PRO A 150 -3.20 -7.74 -17.94
CA PRO A 150 -1.75 -7.92 -17.93
C PRO A 150 -0.99 -6.82 -17.14
N GLY A 151 -1.25 -6.70 -15.84
CA GLY A 151 -0.34 -5.99 -14.92
C GLY A 151 -0.91 -4.75 -14.23
N ILE A 152 -2.24 -4.60 -14.20
CA ILE A 152 -2.91 -3.61 -13.37
C ILE A 152 -2.79 -4.02 -11.92
N ARG A 153 -2.40 -3.07 -11.07
CA ARG A 153 -2.33 -3.25 -9.62
C ARG A 153 -3.12 -2.17 -8.91
N VAL A 154 -3.95 -2.61 -7.97
CA VAL A 154 -4.73 -1.74 -7.07
C VAL A 154 -4.42 -2.18 -5.65
N VAL A 155 -4.16 -1.24 -4.75
CA VAL A 155 -3.92 -1.50 -3.34
C VAL A 155 -4.95 -0.77 -2.50
N LEU A 156 -5.70 -1.53 -1.72
CA LEU A 156 -6.69 -1.00 -0.80
C LEU A 156 -6.10 -0.94 0.61
N TYR A 157 -6.29 0.20 1.25
CA TYR A 157 -5.83 0.48 2.60
C TYR A 157 -7.03 0.66 3.52
N GLU A 158 -6.95 0.07 4.72
CA GLU A 158 -7.87 0.37 5.83
C GLU A 158 -7.36 1.57 6.65
N GLU A 159 -6.04 1.69 6.77
CA GLU A 159 -5.36 2.78 7.45
C GLU A 159 -4.31 3.39 6.51
N LEU A 160 -4.04 4.68 6.68
CA LEU A 160 -3.04 5.38 5.86
C LEU A 160 -1.67 4.67 5.95
N PRO A 161 -1.00 4.37 4.82
CA PRO A 161 0.26 3.63 4.80
C PRO A 161 1.47 4.52 5.09
N VAL A 162 1.44 5.16 6.26
CA VAL A 162 2.53 5.97 6.83
C VAL A 162 2.59 5.67 8.33
N GLU A 163 3.71 5.13 8.81
CA GLU A 163 3.83 4.74 10.21
C GLU A 163 4.33 5.88 11.11
N ASN A 164 4.90 6.95 10.55
CA ASN A 164 5.35 8.11 11.33
C ASN A 164 4.17 8.69 12.13
N LYS A 165 4.29 8.69 13.45
CA LYS A 165 3.17 9.00 14.36
C LYS A 165 2.64 10.42 14.21
N VAL A 166 3.49 11.38 13.87
CA VAL A 166 3.08 12.79 13.73
C VAL A 166 2.28 12.96 12.44
N ILE A 167 2.77 12.40 11.33
CA ILE A 167 2.04 12.42 10.06
C ILE A 167 0.74 11.62 10.16
N ARG A 168 0.77 10.43 10.75
CA ARG A 168 -0.45 9.60 10.92
C ARG A 168 -1.52 10.30 11.75
N ARG A 169 -1.14 11.09 12.76
CA ARG A 169 -2.08 11.91 13.54
C ARG A 169 -2.63 13.10 12.75
N PHE A 170 -1.85 13.65 11.82
CA PHE A 170 -2.34 14.71 10.95
C PHE A 170 -3.46 14.21 10.01
N PHE A 171 -3.42 12.95 9.62
CA PHE A 171 -4.44 12.29 8.79
C PHE A 171 -5.39 11.39 9.60
N CYS A 172 -5.72 11.75 10.85
CA CYS A 172 -6.63 10.93 11.65
C CYS A 172 -8.10 11.10 11.27
N ASP A 173 -8.42 12.09 10.44
CA ASP A 173 -9.79 12.40 10.07
C ASP A 173 -10.41 11.28 9.22
N PRO A 174 -11.74 11.06 9.35
CA PRO A 174 -12.46 10.12 8.49
C PRO A 174 -12.33 10.48 7.00
N VAL A 175 -12.38 9.48 6.12
CA VAL A 175 -12.23 9.66 4.66
C VAL A 175 -13.20 10.72 4.10
N LYS A 176 -14.41 10.79 4.63
CA LYS A 176 -15.45 11.72 4.20
C LYS A 176 -15.14 13.22 4.43
N GLU A 177 -14.21 13.54 5.32
CA GLU A 177 -13.83 14.93 5.66
C GLU A 177 -12.81 15.50 4.66
N PHE A 178 -12.13 14.64 3.90
CA PHE A 178 -11.22 15.08 2.85
C PHE A 178 -11.96 15.72 1.67
N CYS A 179 -11.20 16.50 0.89
CA CYS A 179 -11.72 17.19 -0.28
C CYS A 179 -12.36 16.20 -1.27
N LYS A 180 -13.55 16.53 -1.80
CA LYS A 180 -14.25 15.70 -2.78
C LYS A 180 -13.61 15.87 -4.16
N MET A 181 -13.48 14.77 -4.89
CA MET A 181 -13.15 14.84 -6.31
C MET A 181 -14.27 15.57 -7.07
N GLU A 182 -13.92 16.40 -8.04
CA GLU A 182 -14.90 17.18 -8.80
C GLU A 182 -16.00 16.25 -9.36
N ARG A 183 -17.27 16.61 -9.15
CA ARG A 183 -18.48 15.88 -9.62
C ARG A 183 -18.79 14.58 -8.89
N TYR A 184 -18.04 14.21 -7.86
CA TYR A 184 -18.22 12.99 -7.08
C TYR A 184 -18.54 13.30 -5.61
N LYS A 185 -19.32 12.45 -4.95
CA LYS A 185 -19.80 12.67 -3.57
C LYS A 185 -19.09 11.81 -2.53
N TYR A 186 -18.66 10.62 -2.94
CA TYR A 186 -18.06 9.57 -2.14
C TYR A 186 -16.58 9.35 -2.47
N VAL A 187 -16.09 9.92 -3.58
CA VAL A 187 -14.66 9.89 -3.91
C VAL A 187 -13.98 11.17 -3.45
N HIS A 188 -12.89 10.98 -2.70
CA HIS A 188 -12.10 12.03 -2.09
C HIS A 188 -10.67 12.04 -2.65
N ILE A 189 -10.05 13.21 -2.58
CA ILE A 189 -8.66 13.50 -2.95
C ILE A 189 -8.05 14.39 -1.88
N PHE A 190 -6.72 14.42 -1.84
CA PHE A 190 -6.00 15.35 -0.98
C PHE A 190 -6.08 16.78 -1.51
N ALA A 191 -6.08 17.75 -0.59
CA ALA A 191 -5.62 19.10 -0.90
C ALA A 191 -4.11 19.09 -1.21
N GLU A 192 -3.59 20.15 -1.84
CA GLU A 192 -2.18 20.18 -2.29
C GLU A 192 -1.19 20.06 -1.11
N GLU A 193 -1.47 20.71 0.02
CA GLU A 193 -0.67 20.62 1.25
C GLU A 193 -0.70 19.22 1.87
N GLU A 194 -1.87 18.59 1.90
CA GLU A 194 -2.07 17.23 2.39
C GLU A 194 -1.30 16.23 1.52
N GLU A 195 -1.42 16.35 0.20
CA GLU A 195 -0.73 15.46 -0.74
C GLU A 195 0.79 15.61 -0.60
N TYR A 196 1.29 16.83 -0.38
CA TYR A 196 2.71 17.07 -0.12
C TYR A 196 3.19 16.35 1.14
N ILE A 197 2.46 16.46 2.26
CA ILE A 197 2.79 15.78 3.52
C ILE A 197 2.73 14.25 3.35
N TYR A 198 1.69 13.75 2.68
CA TYR A 198 1.53 12.33 2.38
C TYR A 198 2.72 11.81 1.56
N ARG A 199 3.11 12.52 0.49
CA ARG A 199 4.26 12.15 -0.35
C ARG A 199 5.57 12.11 0.43
N ILE A 200 5.80 13.04 1.36
CA ILE A 200 6.97 12.98 2.26
C ILE A 200 6.92 11.73 3.13
N GLY A 201 5.78 11.45 3.75
CA GLY A 201 5.58 10.23 4.53
C GLY A 201 5.91 8.98 3.71
N ARG A 202 5.39 8.88 2.48
CA ARG A 202 5.68 7.75 1.58
C ARG A 202 7.16 7.66 1.18
N LEU A 203 7.86 8.76 0.96
CA LEU A 203 9.30 8.72 0.69
C LEU A 203 10.09 8.15 1.89
N VAL A 204 9.71 8.51 3.11
CA VAL A 204 10.29 7.95 4.33
C VAL A 204 10.00 6.46 4.42
N GLU A 205 8.76 6.04 4.16
CA GLU A 205 8.40 4.61 4.15
C GLU A 205 9.23 3.81 3.14
N LEU A 206 9.38 4.34 1.92
CA LEU A 206 10.21 3.72 0.88
C LEU A 206 11.69 3.67 1.29
N TYR A 207 12.21 4.71 1.94
CA TYR A 207 13.58 4.75 2.44
C TYR A 207 13.81 3.71 3.55
N VAL A 208 12.95 3.70 4.57
CA VAL A 208 13.05 2.78 5.73
C VAL A 208 13.03 1.32 5.28
N ARG A 209 12.26 1.02 4.23
CA ARG A 209 12.15 -0.31 3.61
C ARG A 209 13.28 -0.65 2.64
N GLY A 210 14.15 0.30 2.31
CA GLY A 210 15.23 0.11 1.34
C GLY A 210 14.73 -0.09 -0.10
N ILE A 211 13.58 0.48 -0.45
CA ILE A 211 12.99 0.40 -1.79
C ILE A 211 12.75 1.79 -2.41
N LEU A 212 13.36 2.83 -1.84
CA LEU A 212 13.37 4.18 -2.43
C LEU A 212 14.10 4.16 -3.76
N LYS A 213 13.46 4.68 -4.80
CA LYS A 213 13.97 4.70 -6.18
C LYS A 213 14.14 6.12 -6.70
N VAL A 214 14.96 6.26 -7.75
CA VAL A 214 15.11 7.53 -8.49
C VAL A 214 13.75 8.06 -8.97
N ARG A 215 12.85 7.16 -9.42
CA ARG A 215 11.49 7.55 -9.84
C ARG A 215 10.70 8.24 -8.72
N SER A 216 10.76 7.74 -7.49
CA SER A 216 10.03 8.31 -6.36
C SER A 216 10.48 9.74 -6.05
N VAL A 217 11.80 10.00 -6.12
CA VAL A 217 12.36 11.35 -5.94
C VAL A 217 11.97 12.27 -7.11
N LEU A 218 11.95 11.74 -8.34
CA LEU A 218 11.50 12.49 -9.52
C LEU A 218 10.03 12.91 -9.41
N ASP A 219 9.14 11.97 -9.05
CA ASP A 219 7.70 12.22 -8.89
C ASP A 219 7.46 13.30 -7.83
N PHE A 220 8.16 13.22 -6.70
CA PHE A 220 8.09 14.21 -5.64
C PHE A 220 8.57 15.60 -6.10
N TRP A 221 9.72 15.65 -6.79
CA TRP A 221 10.27 16.91 -7.30
C TRP A 221 9.33 17.59 -8.31
N LEU A 222 8.76 16.83 -9.26
CA LEU A 222 7.81 17.35 -10.23
C LEU A 222 6.53 17.87 -9.58
N PHE A 223 5.99 17.11 -8.63
CA PHE A 223 4.83 17.54 -7.85
C PHE A 223 5.10 18.88 -7.17
N GLN A 224 6.24 19.00 -6.47
CA GLN A 224 6.62 20.24 -5.80
C GLN A 224 6.73 21.42 -6.78
N GLN A 225 7.38 21.24 -7.93
CA GLN A 225 7.55 22.31 -8.91
C GLN A 225 6.23 22.79 -9.50
N LYS A 226 5.27 21.88 -9.71
CA LYS A 226 4.01 22.18 -10.40
C LYS A 226 2.90 22.63 -9.45
N LYS A 227 2.84 22.08 -8.24
CA LYS A 227 1.72 22.29 -7.31
C LYS A 227 2.08 23.17 -6.10
N CYS A 228 3.32 23.13 -5.62
CA CYS A 228 3.70 23.83 -4.37
C CYS A 228 4.29 25.24 -4.58
N ASN A 229 4.41 25.72 -5.82
CA ASN A 229 5.00 27.02 -6.16
C ASN A 229 3.98 28.18 -6.16
N CYS A 230 2.81 28.02 -5.56
CA CYS A 230 1.80 29.07 -5.45
C CYS A 230 1.92 29.85 -4.12
N GLU A 231 1.53 31.13 -4.11
CA GLU A 231 1.59 31.98 -2.91
C GLU A 231 0.63 31.53 -1.80
N GLN A 232 -0.44 30.81 -2.17
CA GLN A 232 -1.46 30.32 -1.24
C GLN A 232 -1.00 29.09 -0.45
N PHE A 233 0.08 28.43 -0.87
CA PHE A 233 0.57 27.21 -0.26
C PHE A 233 1.11 27.45 1.16
N GLN A 234 0.58 26.72 2.13
CA GLN A 234 0.80 27.01 3.55
C GLN A 234 2.12 26.45 4.11
N TRP A 235 3.25 26.97 3.63
CA TRP A 235 4.60 26.54 4.01
C TRP A 235 4.89 26.58 5.52
N LYS A 236 4.25 27.49 6.27
CA LYS A 236 4.45 27.62 7.72
C LYS A 236 3.99 26.36 8.45
N ILE A 237 2.77 25.89 8.16
CA ILE A 237 2.18 24.70 8.78
C ILE A 237 3.00 23.45 8.44
N ILE A 238 3.39 23.32 7.17
CA ILE A 238 4.20 22.19 6.70
C ILE A 238 5.55 22.16 7.41
N LYS A 239 6.27 23.28 7.49
CA LYS A 239 7.57 23.35 8.18
C LYS A 239 7.45 22.97 9.66
N GLU A 240 6.41 23.43 10.34
CA GLU A 240 6.16 23.05 11.73
C GLU A 240 5.87 21.56 11.88
N LEU A 241 5.03 20.99 11.00
CA LEU A 241 4.69 19.57 11.04
C LEU A 241 5.92 18.69 10.77
N ILE A 242 6.71 19.02 9.75
CA ILE A 242 7.93 18.28 9.38
C ILE A 242 8.97 18.33 10.51
N LYS A 243 9.13 19.48 11.15
CA LYS A 243 10.02 19.62 12.32
C LYS A 243 9.52 18.80 13.51
N LYS A 244 8.19 18.81 13.79
CA LYS A 244 7.58 17.96 14.82
C LYS A 244 7.79 16.47 14.51
N ALA A 245 7.71 16.08 13.24
CA ALA A 245 7.93 14.73 12.77
C ALA A 245 9.42 14.31 12.73
N ARG A 246 10.36 15.26 12.91
CA ARG A 246 11.82 15.07 12.79
C ARG A 246 12.25 14.53 11.43
N LEU A 247 11.65 15.10 10.37
CA LEU A 247 11.90 14.73 8.97
C LEU A 247 12.56 15.86 8.18
N ASP A 248 12.95 16.94 8.85
CA ASP A 248 13.55 18.13 8.26
C ASP A 248 14.86 17.82 7.54
N GLU A 249 15.76 17.07 8.18
CA GLU A 249 17.04 16.72 7.55
C GLU A 249 16.84 15.80 6.34
N PHE A 250 16.05 14.73 6.48
CA PHE A 250 15.68 13.87 5.36
C PHE A 250 15.12 14.66 4.18
N LEU A 251 14.19 15.57 4.46
CA LEU A 251 13.56 16.39 3.43
C LEU A 251 14.59 17.30 2.73
N VAL A 252 15.45 17.98 3.48
CA VAL A 252 16.53 18.81 2.93
C VAL A 252 17.43 18.00 2.00
N GLN A 253 17.86 16.81 2.41
CA GLN A 253 18.73 15.96 1.60
C GLN A 253 18.03 15.46 0.32
N ILE A 254 16.74 15.11 0.38
CA ILE A 254 15.94 14.77 -0.80
C ILE A 254 15.84 15.96 -1.78
N HIS A 255 15.66 17.19 -1.29
CA HIS A 255 15.61 18.38 -2.13
C HIS A 255 16.96 18.68 -2.81
N ILE A 256 18.06 18.59 -2.06
CA ILE A 256 19.42 18.75 -2.62
C ILE A 256 19.64 17.70 -3.70
N LEU A 257 19.32 16.44 -3.40
CA LEU A 257 19.47 15.33 -4.33
C LEU A 257 18.63 15.52 -5.61
N ALA A 258 17.36 15.91 -5.47
CA ALA A 258 16.49 16.20 -6.61
C ALA A 258 17.02 17.35 -7.46
N SER A 259 17.55 18.41 -6.82
CA SER A 259 18.18 19.54 -7.51
C SER A 259 19.44 19.13 -8.29
N LEU A 260 20.28 18.27 -7.71
CA LEU A 260 21.45 17.71 -8.40
C LEU A 260 21.05 16.91 -9.64
N TRP A 261 20.05 16.03 -9.47
CA TRP A 261 19.58 15.12 -10.50
C TRP A 261 18.82 15.79 -11.64
N PHE A 262 17.91 16.71 -11.33
CA PHE A 262 16.94 17.24 -12.29
C PHE A 262 17.01 18.76 -12.47
N GLY A 263 17.42 19.49 -11.43
CA GLY A 263 17.51 20.96 -11.44
C GLY A 263 18.88 21.51 -11.87
N GLU A 264 19.11 22.80 -11.61
CA GLU A 264 20.40 23.44 -11.79
C GLU A 264 21.25 23.27 -10.53
N ALA A 265 22.50 22.81 -10.68
CA ALA A 265 23.35 22.49 -9.54
C ALA A 265 23.69 23.76 -8.77
N GLY A 266 23.09 23.92 -7.57
CA GLY A 266 23.46 24.98 -6.65
C GLY A 266 24.76 24.68 -5.90
N LYS A 267 25.31 25.69 -5.21
CA LYS A 267 26.45 25.55 -4.28
C LYS A 267 25.96 25.01 -2.93
N PHE A 268 25.42 23.80 -2.92
CA PHE A 268 25.03 23.13 -1.68
C PHE A 268 26.17 22.25 -1.17
N ASP A 269 26.21 21.98 0.13
CA ASP A 269 26.99 20.85 0.63
C ASP A 269 26.27 19.57 0.20
N CYS A 270 26.88 18.86 -0.74
CA CYS A 270 26.28 17.69 -1.37
C CYS A 270 26.73 16.39 -0.71
N ARG A 271 27.57 16.41 0.34
CA ARG A 271 28.17 15.18 0.87
C ARG A 271 27.11 14.16 1.29
N THR A 272 26.19 14.54 2.16
CA THR A 272 25.13 13.66 2.65
C THR A 272 24.16 13.25 1.54
N ALA A 273 23.83 14.17 0.63
CA ALA A 273 23.00 13.88 -0.54
C ALA A 273 23.65 12.86 -1.50
N LEU A 274 24.97 12.88 -1.65
CA LEU A 274 25.72 11.89 -2.44
C LEU A 274 25.77 10.51 -1.76
N GLU A 275 25.85 10.47 -0.43
CA GLU A 275 25.72 9.22 0.32
C GLU A 275 24.30 8.63 0.16
N LEU A 276 23.27 9.48 0.15
CA LEU A 276 21.89 9.10 -0.15
C LEU A 276 21.72 8.67 -1.63
N GLU A 277 22.41 9.30 -2.57
CA GLU A 277 22.47 8.86 -3.97
C GLU A 277 23.03 7.44 -4.08
N GLU A 278 24.18 7.17 -3.42
CA GLU A 278 24.77 5.83 -3.41
C GLU A 278 23.81 4.80 -2.81
N TYR A 279 23.13 5.16 -1.70
CA TYR A 279 22.10 4.33 -1.09
C TYR A 279 21.00 3.97 -2.10
N ILE A 280 20.42 4.95 -2.80
CA ILE A 280 19.32 4.71 -3.75
C ILE A 280 19.80 3.89 -4.96
N LEU A 281 20.99 4.19 -5.49
CA LEU A 281 21.52 3.52 -6.68
C LEU A 281 21.98 2.09 -6.42
N VAL A 282 22.52 1.80 -5.24
CA VAL A 282 23.08 0.49 -4.85
C VAL A 282 22.06 -0.36 -4.05
N ASN A 283 20.80 0.08 -3.97
CA ASN A 283 19.71 -0.61 -3.28
C ASN A 283 19.95 -0.80 -1.78
N GLY A 284 20.13 0.32 -1.09
CA GLY A 284 19.97 0.39 0.36
C GLY A 284 21.17 -0.09 1.17
N ARG A 285 22.39 0.22 0.73
CA ARG A 285 23.63 -0.10 1.46
C ARG A 285 23.49 0.37 2.92
N GLU A 286 23.78 -0.51 3.87
CA GLU A 286 23.66 -0.17 5.29
C GLU A 286 24.67 0.94 5.65
N ASN A 287 24.17 2.16 5.82
CA ASN A 287 24.92 3.29 6.33
C ASN A 287 24.22 3.83 7.58
N ARG A 288 24.57 3.26 8.74
CA ARG A 288 23.97 3.64 10.03
C ARG A 288 24.22 5.10 10.39
N GLU A 289 25.38 5.65 10.00
CA GLU A 289 25.71 7.05 10.27
C GLU A 289 24.80 7.98 9.48
N LEU A 290 24.56 7.67 8.20
CA LEU A 290 23.60 8.39 7.37
C LEU A 290 22.19 8.32 7.96
N ASP A 291 21.73 7.13 8.36
CA ASP A 291 20.40 6.93 8.93
C ASP A 291 20.16 7.72 10.22
N ASP A 292 21.10 7.63 11.15
CA ASP A 292 21.03 8.33 12.44
C ASP A 292 21.02 9.85 12.23
N TYR A 293 21.64 10.34 11.15
CA TYR A 293 21.65 11.75 10.77
C TYR A 293 20.34 12.18 10.10
N ILE A 294 19.88 11.49 9.05
CA ILE A 294 18.73 11.94 8.25
C ILE A 294 17.37 11.58 8.87
N LEU A 295 17.28 10.46 9.60
CA LEU A 295 16.03 9.95 10.18
C LEU A 295 16.23 9.46 11.63
N PRO A 296 16.66 10.33 12.57
CA PRO A 296 16.92 9.95 13.95
C PRO A 296 15.69 9.38 14.68
N GLY A 297 14.48 9.73 14.24
CA GLY A 297 13.21 9.25 14.81
C GLY A 297 12.81 7.83 14.41
N GLU A 298 13.39 7.29 13.33
CA GLU A 298 12.91 6.06 12.68
C GLU A 298 13.84 4.85 12.90
N ARG A 299 14.85 4.99 13.78
CA ARG A 299 15.90 3.97 14.01
C ARG A 299 15.36 2.57 14.29
N MET A 300 14.34 2.45 15.14
CA MET A 300 13.75 1.15 15.46
C MET A 300 13.19 0.44 14.21
N ARG A 301 12.59 1.21 13.30
CA ARG A 301 11.97 0.69 12.09
C ARG A 301 13.02 0.36 11.04
N LEU A 302 14.04 1.20 10.89
CA LEU A 302 15.22 0.91 10.08
C LEU A 302 15.89 -0.41 10.52
N ASP A 303 16.10 -0.59 11.83
CA ASP A 303 16.64 -1.83 12.38
C ASP A 303 15.69 -3.03 12.19
N PHE A 304 14.37 -2.81 12.13
CA PHE A 304 13.39 -3.87 11.90
C PHE A 304 13.41 -4.37 10.46
N TYR A 305 13.36 -3.47 9.48
CA TYR A 305 13.32 -3.84 8.06
C TYR A 305 14.66 -4.35 7.54
N ARG A 306 15.78 -3.94 8.15
CA ARG A 306 17.12 -4.43 7.78
C ARG A 306 17.52 -5.73 8.47
N ARG A 307 16.80 -6.15 9.51
CA ARG A 307 17.08 -7.42 10.19
C ARG A 307 16.77 -8.60 9.29
N ASP A 308 17.82 -9.34 8.94
CA ASP A 308 17.71 -10.63 8.24
C ASP A 308 17.15 -11.70 9.18
N ARG A 309 15.82 -11.74 9.29
CA ARG A 309 15.09 -12.69 10.14
C ARG A 309 15.35 -14.13 9.72
N GLU A 310 15.58 -14.42 8.44
CA GLU A 310 15.85 -15.79 7.99
C GLU A 310 17.21 -16.27 8.48
N ARG A 311 18.24 -15.41 8.42
CA ARG A 311 19.56 -15.70 8.96
C ARG A 311 19.57 -15.79 10.47
N GLU A 312 18.89 -14.88 11.17
CA GLU A 312 18.75 -14.93 12.63
C GLU A 312 17.96 -16.16 13.08
N TRP A 313 16.87 -16.50 12.39
CA TRP A 313 16.06 -17.67 12.68
C TRP A 313 16.80 -18.96 12.35
N GLY A 314 17.55 -18.98 11.24
CA GLY A 314 18.45 -20.08 10.88
C GLY A 314 19.56 -20.26 11.92
N HIS A 315 20.13 -19.16 12.42
CA HIS A 315 21.09 -19.17 13.51
C HIS A 315 20.46 -19.67 14.81
N ARG A 316 19.29 -19.15 15.21
CA ARG A 316 18.54 -19.58 16.40
C ARG A 316 18.16 -21.05 16.32
N LYS A 317 17.68 -21.53 15.17
CA LYS A 317 17.42 -22.96 14.92
C LYS A 317 18.71 -23.77 15.04
N ARG A 318 19.81 -23.32 14.44
CA ARG A 318 21.10 -23.99 14.54
C ARG A 318 21.57 -24.09 15.99
N VAL A 319 21.50 -23.01 16.76
CA VAL A 319 21.85 -22.99 18.19
C VAL A 319 20.88 -23.83 19.02
N TRP A 320 19.60 -23.89 18.67
CA TRP A 320 18.62 -24.72 19.38
C TRP A 320 18.79 -26.22 19.12
N ILE A 321 19.11 -26.60 17.88
CA ILE A 321 19.40 -28.00 17.48
C ILE A 321 20.80 -28.40 17.96
N PHE A 322 21.79 -27.51 17.81
CA PHE A 322 23.19 -27.70 18.15
C PHE A 322 23.70 -26.61 19.11
N PRO A 323 23.30 -26.64 20.40
CA PRO A 323 23.80 -25.70 21.38
C PRO A 323 25.33 -25.72 21.50
N PRO A 324 25.99 -24.56 21.70
CA PRO A 324 27.43 -24.49 21.85
C PRO A 324 27.90 -25.25 23.09
N LYS A 325 29.13 -25.81 23.03
CA LYS A 325 29.73 -26.63 24.10
C LYS A 325 29.64 -25.96 25.49
N LYS A 326 29.86 -24.66 25.56
CA LYS A 326 29.81 -23.86 26.81
C LYS A 326 28.44 -23.92 27.50
N GLU A 327 27.35 -23.97 26.73
CA GLU A 327 26.00 -24.08 27.26
C GLU A 327 25.71 -25.51 27.71
N MET A 328 26.15 -26.52 26.94
CA MET A 328 25.96 -27.92 27.30
C MET A 328 26.77 -28.37 28.52
N GLN A 329 27.94 -27.78 28.75
CA GLN A 329 28.77 -28.06 29.92
C GLN A 329 28.06 -27.78 31.25
N LYS A 330 27.13 -26.82 31.28
CA LYS A 330 26.32 -26.54 32.48
C LYS A 330 25.38 -27.69 32.86
N SER A 331 24.89 -28.44 31.87
CA SER A 331 23.96 -29.57 32.10
C SER A 331 24.66 -30.93 32.10
N TYR A 332 25.82 -31.04 31.45
CA TYR A 332 26.58 -32.28 31.30
C TYR A 332 28.07 -32.04 31.61
N PRO A 333 28.49 -32.07 32.90
CA PRO A 333 29.89 -31.81 33.29
C PRO A 333 30.88 -32.84 32.69
N ILE A 334 30.38 -34.00 32.23
CA ILE A 334 31.16 -35.03 31.53
C ILE A 334 31.79 -34.49 30.23
N LEU A 335 31.25 -33.41 29.64
CA LEU A 335 31.80 -32.74 28.45
C LEU A 335 33.11 -31.97 28.69
N GLU A 336 33.51 -31.76 29.94
CA GLU A 336 34.83 -31.20 30.26
C GLU A 336 35.96 -32.21 29.99
N LYS A 337 35.71 -33.49 30.30
CA LYS A 337 36.72 -34.56 30.17
C LYS A 337 36.73 -35.21 28.78
N LEU A 338 35.57 -35.31 28.11
CA LEU A 338 35.44 -35.96 26.80
C LEU A 338 34.68 -35.06 25.79
N PRO A 339 35.39 -34.23 25.02
CA PRO A 339 34.74 -33.26 24.11
C PRO A 339 34.01 -33.90 22.93
N PHE A 340 34.38 -35.11 22.50
CA PHE A 340 33.74 -35.80 21.38
C PHE A 340 32.30 -36.28 21.68
N LEU A 341 31.92 -36.35 22.96
CA LEU A 341 30.60 -36.83 23.39
C LEU A 341 29.45 -35.89 22.97
N ILE A 342 29.77 -34.66 22.59
CA ILE A 342 28.80 -33.63 22.20
C ILE A 342 27.96 -34.04 20.98
N ILE A 343 28.55 -34.78 20.03
CA ILE A 343 27.86 -35.25 18.81
C ILE A 343 26.75 -36.23 19.20
N PHE A 344 27.03 -37.15 20.14
CA PHE A 344 26.05 -38.12 20.62
C PHE A 344 24.92 -37.46 21.41
N LEU A 345 25.21 -36.40 22.18
CA LEU A 345 24.19 -35.62 22.90
C LEU A 345 23.27 -34.86 21.94
N TRP A 346 23.80 -34.29 20.85
CA TRP A 346 22.99 -33.67 19.80
C TRP A 346 22.05 -34.69 19.14
N VAL A 347 22.55 -35.87 18.77
CA VAL A 347 21.74 -36.94 18.18
C VAL A 347 20.63 -37.39 19.12
N GLY A 348 20.94 -37.61 20.41
CA GLY A 348 19.94 -37.97 21.42
C GLY A 348 18.87 -36.90 21.61
N ARG A 349 19.23 -35.61 21.54
CA ARG A 349 18.30 -34.49 21.63
C ARG A 349 17.37 -34.41 20.42
N ILE A 350 17.90 -34.58 19.21
CA ILE A 350 17.12 -34.63 17.96
C ILE A 350 16.13 -35.81 18.01
N GLY A 351 16.58 -36.99 18.46
CA GLY A 351 15.71 -38.16 18.62
C GLY A 351 14.54 -37.91 19.58
N LYS A 352 14.78 -37.27 20.74
CA LYS A 352 13.72 -36.90 21.70
C LYS A 352 12.72 -35.90 21.11
N ILE A 353 13.18 -34.93 20.33
CA ILE A 353 12.31 -33.94 19.68
C ILE A 353 11.45 -34.61 18.60
N ALA A 354 12.06 -35.44 17.76
CA ALA A 354 11.35 -36.20 16.72
C ALA A 354 10.29 -37.14 17.33
N TRP A 355 10.61 -37.81 18.45
CA TRP A 355 9.66 -38.64 19.18
C TRP A 355 8.44 -37.83 19.65
N LYS A 356 8.65 -36.67 20.29
CA LYS A 356 7.55 -35.80 20.77
C LYS A 356 6.70 -35.25 19.63
N LEU A 357 7.32 -34.86 18.51
CA LEU A 357 6.60 -34.37 17.32
C LEU A 357 5.73 -35.48 16.72
N CYS A 358 6.26 -36.70 16.63
CA CYS A 358 5.52 -37.86 16.13
C CYS A 358 4.34 -38.22 17.04
N GLU A 359 4.55 -38.21 18.36
CA GLU A 359 3.50 -38.45 19.36
C GLU A 359 2.36 -37.42 19.26
N ASN A 360 2.70 -36.13 19.09
CA ASN A 360 1.72 -35.06 18.91
C ASN A 360 0.98 -35.15 17.58
N HIS A 361 1.68 -35.46 16.48
CA HIS A 361 1.05 -35.70 15.18
C HIS A 361 0.09 -36.89 15.24
N TRP A 362 0.48 -37.96 15.92
CA TRP A 362 -0.37 -39.15 16.09
C TRP A 362 -1.61 -38.86 16.93
N LYS A 363 -1.48 -38.07 18.00
CA LYS A 363 -2.62 -37.60 18.82
C LYS A 363 -3.59 -36.75 18.01
N GLN A 364 -3.10 -35.77 17.23
CA GLN A 364 -3.95 -34.93 16.39
C GLN A 364 -4.59 -35.71 15.24
N PHE A 365 -3.87 -36.65 14.63
CA PHE A 365 -4.41 -37.52 13.59
C PHE A 365 -5.53 -38.43 14.14
N LYS A 366 -5.35 -38.98 15.34
CA LYS A 366 -6.38 -39.77 16.03
C LYS A 366 -7.65 -38.95 16.27
N VAL A 367 -7.53 -37.71 16.73
CA VAL A 367 -8.67 -36.80 16.94
C VAL A 367 -9.37 -36.45 15.61
N ARG A 368 -8.61 -36.20 14.53
CA ARG A 368 -9.18 -35.95 13.18
C ARG A 368 -9.88 -37.17 12.60
N MET A 369 -9.37 -38.37 12.84
CA MET A 369 -10.02 -39.61 12.40
C MET A 369 -11.31 -39.88 13.19
N GLN A 370 -11.30 -39.61 14.50
CA GLN A 370 -12.50 -39.72 15.33
C GLN A 370 -13.59 -38.73 14.91
N SER A 371 -13.25 -37.47 14.59
CA SER A 371 -14.25 -36.50 14.13
C SER A 371 -14.81 -36.81 12.73
N LYS A 372 -13.99 -37.35 11.82
CA LYS A 372 -14.46 -37.86 10.52
C LYS A 372 -15.38 -39.07 10.66
N ALA A 373 -15.06 -40.00 11.56
CA ALA A 373 -15.89 -41.17 11.82
C ALA A 373 -17.26 -40.78 12.41
N VAL A 374 -17.31 -39.78 13.30
CA VAL A 374 -18.58 -39.25 13.85
C VAL A 374 -19.40 -38.55 12.76
N ARG A 375 -18.79 -37.76 11.88
CA ARG A 375 -19.49 -37.12 10.75
C ARG A 375 -20.05 -38.14 9.75
N ILE A 376 -19.28 -39.17 9.42
CA ILE A 376 -19.73 -40.25 8.52
C ILE A 376 -20.88 -41.03 9.18
N LYS A 377 -20.79 -41.33 10.48
CA LYS A 377 -21.86 -42.00 11.22
C LYS A 377 -23.14 -41.15 11.24
N PHE A 378 -23.02 -39.83 11.45
CA PHE A 378 -24.15 -38.90 11.40
C PHE A 378 -24.78 -38.85 10.01
N GLN A 379 -23.98 -38.73 8.95
CA GLN A 379 -24.48 -38.73 7.56
C GLN A 379 -25.16 -40.05 7.15
N ILE A 380 -24.67 -41.19 7.66
CA ILE A 380 -25.32 -42.49 7.44
C ILE A 380 -26.65 -42.54 8.19
N GLN A 381 -26.68 -42.10 9.44
CA GLN A 381 -27.88 -42.08 10.27
C GLN A 381 -28.97 -41.14 9.71
N GLU A 382 -28.58 -40.00 9.15
CA GLU A 382 -29.48 -39.05 8.49
C GLU A 382 -30.06 -39.62 7.18
N ARG A 383 -29.28 -40.41 6.44
CA ARG A 383 -29.76 -41.14 5.25
C ARG A 383 -30.70 -42.29 5.58
N PHE A 384 -30.50 -42.99 6.70
CA PHE A 384 -31.44 -44.00 7.18
C PHE A 384 -32.76 -43.37 7.66
N ARG A 385 -32.68 -42.27 8.41
CA ARG A 385 -33.86 -41.54 8.88
C ARG A 385 -34.70 -40.91 7.75
N ARG A 386 -34.06 -40.44 6.67
CA ARG A 386 -34.78 -40.01 5.44
C ARG A 386 -35.42 -41.17 4.68
N LYS A 387 -34.88 -42.39 4.78
CA LYS A 387 -35.46 -43.61 4.18
C LYS A 387 -36.65 -44.15 4.97
N GLU A 388 -36.66 -43.98 6.28
CA GLU A 388 -37.82 -44.31 7.13
C GLU A 388 -38.94 -43.27 6.94
N ALA A 389 -38.61 -41.97 6.89
CA ALA A 389 -39.60 -40.91 6.64
C ALA A 389 -40.26 -40.98 5.24
N SER A 390 -39.54 -41.47 4.23
CA SER A 390 -40.11 -41.71 2.88
C SER A 390 -40.92 -43.02 2.79
N PHE A 391 -40.93 -43.84 3.83
CA PHE A 391 -41.75 -45.05 3.92
C PHE A 391 -43.05 -44.82 4.73
N GLU A 392 -43.13 -43.73 5.50
CA GLU A 392 -44.31 -43.34 6.28
C GLU A 392 -45.24 -42.35 5.54
N GLU A 393 -44.82 -41.74 4.43
CA GLU A 393 -45.65 -40.83 3.61
C GLU A 393 -46.44 -41.54 2.48
N ASP A 394 -46.27 -42.86 2.29
CA ASP A 394 -46.98 -43.67 1.28
C ASP A 394 -48.13 -44.52 1.88
N GLU A 395 -48.90 -43.97 2.83
CA GLU A 395 -50.23 -44.52 3.18
C GLU A 395 -51.33 -43.50 2.82
N PRO A 396 -52.13 -43.73 1.76
CA PRO A 396 -53.33 -42.96 1.54
C PRO A 396 -54.47 -43.54 2.40
N ALA A 397 -54.89 -42.78 3.41
CA ALA A 397 -56.31 -42.67 3.74
C ALA A 397 -56.97 -41.90 2.57
N GLU A 398 -58.13 -42.24 2.02
CA GLU A 398 -59.31 -42.89 2.58
C GLU A 398 -60.30 -43.19 1.43
N GLN A 399 -61.25 -44.11 1.68
CA GLN A 399 -62.67 -44.07 1.24
C GLN A 399 -62.98 -44.05 -0.29
N ASP A 400 -63.63 -45.07 -0.85
CA ASP A 400 -65.02 -45.57 -0.70
C ASP A 400 -65.87 -45.18 -1.94
N SER A 401 -66.89 -46.01 -2.22
CA SER A 401 -68.10 -45.79 -3.02
C SER A 401 -68.17 -46.31 -4.49
N ASP A 402 -69.16 -47.19 -4.73
CA ASP A 402 -69.96 -47.30 -5.97
C ASP A 402 -71.20 -48.23 -5.77
N LEU A 403 -72.23 -47.65 -5.13
CA LEU A 403 -73.69 -47.86 -5.27
C LEU A 403 -74.36 -46.84 -4.33
N GLU A 404 -74.28 -45.55 -4.69
CA GLU A 404 -75.35 -44.60 -4.34
C GLU A 404 -76.45 -44.69 -5.41
N PRO A 405 -77.69 -44.21 -5.17
CA PRO A 405 -78.26 -43.28 -6.13
C PRO A 405 -77.53 -41.93 -5.95
N ASP A 406 -76.91 -41.30 -6.93
CA ASP A 406 -77.51 -41.01 -8.23
C ASP A 406 -76.57 -40.11 -9.09
N PHE A 407 -76.80 -40.15 -10.41
CA PHE A 407 -76.51 -39.15 -11.47
C PHE A 407 -75.10 -38.97 -12.11
N GLU A 408 -74.98 -39.65 -13.26
CA GLU A 408 -74.58 -39.22 -14.62
C GLU A 408 -73.24 -38.52 -14.96
N SER A 409 -72.61 -39.14 -15.97
CA SER A 409 -71.90 -38.57 -17.14
C SER A 409 -70.40 -38.22 -17.03
N GLU A 410 -69.55 -39.22 -17.35
CA GLU A 410 -68.66 -39.31 -18.54
C GLU A 410 -68.10 -38.02 -19.21
N PRO A 411 -66.94 -38.10 -19.93
CA PRO A 411 -65.56 -38.13 -19.44
C PRO A 411 -64.66 -37.11 -20.21
N ILE A 412 -63.33 -37.39 -20.30
CA ILE A 412 -62.27 -36.86 -21.23
C ILE A 412 -61.34 -35.82 -20.58
N LEU A 413 -60.07 -36.13 -20.26
CA LEU A 413 -58.83 -36.30 -21.07
C LEU A 413 -58.05 -34.97 -21.27
N GLU A 414 -56.71 -35.07 -21.15
CA GLU A 414 -55.68 -34.13 -21.64
C GLU A 414 -55.54 -32.78 -20.91
N GLN A 415 -54.40 -32.11 -20.83
CA GLN A 415 -52.94 -32.33 -20.95
C GLN A 415 -52.36 -30.90 -20.84
N GLU A 416 -51.15 -30.76 -20.30
CA GLU A 416 -50.22 -29.62 -20.57
C GLU A 416 -50.67 -28.21 -20.12
N SER A 417 -49.86 -27.18 -19.85
CA SER A 417 -48.42 -26.94 -19.68
C SER A 417 -48.28 -25.49 -19.19
N ASP A 418 -47.23 -25.23 -18.41
CA ASP A 418 -46.44 -23.99 -18.30
C ASP A 418 -47.00 -22.62 -17.86
N SER A 419 -46.13 -21.99 -17.05
CA SER A 419 -45.69 -20.58 -16.99
C SER A 419 -46.04 -19.71 -15.76
N GLU A 420 -44.99 -19.02 -15.28
CA GLU A 420 -44.85 -18.01 -14.19
C GLU A 420 -45.80 -16.78 -14.34
N PRO A 421 -45.81 -15.68 -13.52
CA PRO A 421 -44.83 -15.19 -12.51
C PRO A 421 -45.35 -14.38 -11.27
N GLN A 422 -44.39 -13.95 -10.42
CA GLN A 422 -44.28 -12.72 -9.58
C GLN A 422 -45.24 -12.37 -8.41
N SER A 423 -44.61 -11.92 -7.30
CA SER A 423 -44.85 -10.66 -6.53
C SER A 423 -45.14 -10.71 -5.01
N VAL A 424 -44.29 -9.98 -4.26
CA VAL A 424 -44.54 -8.98 -3.18
C VAL A 424 -45.39 -9.35 -1.94
N LEU A 425 -44.81 -9.17 -0.73
CA LEU A 425 -45.30 -8.35 0.42
C LEU A 425 -44.61 -8.73 1.76
N GLU A 426 -44.07 -7.73 2.48
CA GLU A 426 -43.90 -7.75 3.96
C GLU A 426 -45.29 -7.42 4.62
N PRO A 427 -45.55 -7.57 5.95
CA PRO A 427 -45.02 -6.63 6.97
C PRO A 427 -44.94 -7.09 8.48
N GLU A 428 -44.22 -6.25 9.26
CA GLU A 428 -44.54 -5.63 10.57
C GLU A 428 -44.57 -6.29 11.97
N SER A 429 -44.12 -5.43 12.92
CA SER A 429 -44.49 -5.18 14.33
C SER A 429 -43.71 -5.85 15.47
N ASP A 430 -43.42 -5.23 16.63
CA ASP A 430 -43.29 -3.83 17.12
C ASP A 430 -42.87 -3.88 18.63
N LEU A 431 -42.57 -2.69 19.20
CA LEU A 431 -42.62 -2.25 20.61
C LEU A 431 -41.29 -2.28 21.43
N GLU A 432 -40.60 -1.13 21.61
CA GLU A 432 -40.83 0.02 22.55
C GLU A 432 -40.36 -0.28 24.00
N SER A 433 -39.54 0.54 24.69
CA SER A 433 -39.69 1.96 25.10
C SER A 433 -38.44 2.35 25.95
N GLU A 434 -37.66 3.41 25.66
CA GLU A 434 -37.74 4.84 26.15
C GLU A 434 -37.05 5.13 27.54
N PRO A 435 -36.77 6.40 27.96
CA PRO A 435 -35.85 7.43 27.39
C PRO A 435 -35.04 8.24 28.49
N ILE A 436 -34.61 9.50 28.16
CA ILE A 436 -34.27 10.69 29.04
C ILE A 436 -32.75 10.96 29.22
N LEU A 437 -32.10 12.14 29.08
CA LEU A 437 -32.40 13.59 28.85
C LEU A 437 -31.13 14.34 28.33
N GLU A 438 -31.29 15.40 27.55
CA GLU A 438 -30.32 16.49 27.27
C GLU A 438 -30.21 17.49 28.45
N PRO A 439 -29.31 18.49 28.39
CA PRO A 439 -29.83 19.84 28.10
C PRO A 439 -28.95 20.78 27.25
N ASP A 440 -29.65 21.80 26.73
CA ASP A 440 -29.31 22.98 25.94
C ASP A 440 -28.18 23.88 26.47
N PHE A 441 -27.60 24.71 25.59
CA PHE A 441 -27.32 26.11 25.89
C PHE A 441 -27.33 27.00 24.63
N GLU A 442 -28.07 28.10 24.74
CA GLU A 442 -28.33 29.13 23.73
C GLU A 442 -27.18 30.12 23.47
N SER A 443 -27.35 30.81 22.36
CA SER A 443 -26.65 31.94 21.75
C SER A 443 -26.47 33.21 22.61
N GLU A 444 -25.38 33.95 22.35
CA GLU A 444 -25.34 35.41 22.46
C GLU A 444 -24.67 36.04 21.21
N GLN A 445 -25.38 36.98 20.59
CA GLN A 445 -24.85 37.97 19.66
C GLN A 445 -24.35 39.19 20.44
N LEU A 446 -23.30 39.86 19.98
CA LEU A 446 -23.16 41.31 20.09
C LEU A 446 -22.11 41.87 19.11
N SER A 447 -22.34 43.12 18.76
CA SER A 447 -21.97 43.90 17.58
C SER A 447 -20.82 44.90 17.82
N GLU A 448 -20.28 45.44 16.71
CA GLU A 448 -19.56 46.74 16.57
C GLU A 448 -18.21 46.85 17.36
N SER A 449 -17.17 47.57 16.95
CA SER A 449 -17.05 48.85 16.24
C SER A 449 -15.62 49.07 15.69
N GLU A 450 -15.50 50.15 14.91
CA GLU A 450 -14.32 50.71 14.22
C GLU A 450 -13.15 51.20 15.10
N GLN A 451 -12.06 51.54 14.37
CA GLN A 451 -11.13 52.69 14.54
C GLN A 451 -9.79 52.55 15.28
N ASP A 452 -8.76 52.88 14.49
CA ASP A 452 -7.57 53.71 14.75
C ASP A 452 -6.52 53.31 15.80
N LEU A 453 -5.26 53.20 15.35
CA LEU A 453 -4.17 54.09 15.81
C LEU A 453 -2.89 53.91 14.97
N GLU A 454 -2.49 55.03 14.37
CA GLU A 454 -1.16 55.37 13.88
C GLU A 454 -0.09 55.38 14.99
N SER A 455 1.14 55.74 14.57
CA SER A 455 2.33 56.19 15.32
C SER A 455 3.39 55.10 15.48
N GLU A 456 4.43 55.15 14.65
CA GLU A 456 5.64 55.99 14.75
C GLU A 456 6.72 55.37 15.65
N GLY A 457 7.93 55.24 15.09
CA GLY A 457 9.10 54.75 15.82
C GLY A 457 10.30 54.44 14.92
N ARG A 458 10.78 55.43 14.15
CA ARG A 458 12.23 55.63 13.89
C ARG A 458 12.89 56.08 15.23
N PRO A 459 14.23 56.15 15.43
CA PRO A 459 15.36 56.16 14.48
C PRO A 459 16.48 55.18 14.92
N ASP A 460 17.57 54.99 14.18
CA ASP A 460 18.86 55.72 14.31
C ASP A 460 19.66 55.51 12.99
N SER A 461 20.11 56.53 12.24
CA SER A 461 21.37 57.31 12.41
C SER A 461 22.55 56.43 12.83
N GLU A 462 23.67 56.32 12.10
CA GLU A 462 24.66 57.36 11.76
C GLU A 462 25.40 56.87 10.49
N GLU A 463 25.49 57.63 9.39
CA GLU A 463 26.51 58.67 9.15
C GLU A 463 27.90 58.36 9.73
N GLU A 464 28.82 57.88 8.89
CA GLU A 464 30.12 58.55 8.81
C GLU A 464 30.70 58.44 7.41
N ASN A 465 30.56 59.55 6.71
CA ASN A 465 31.27 59.91 5.52
C ASN A 465 32.60 60.51 5.97
N THR A 466 33.71 60.08 5.39
CA THR A 466 34.72 60.93 4.72
C THR A 466 36.13 60.37 4.85
N ASN A 467 36.75 60.25 3.67
CA ASN A 467 38.08 60.71 3.29
C ASN A 467 39.27 60.42 4.22
N ASP A 468 40.48 60.11 3.77
CA ASP A 468 41.21 60.05 2.50
C ASP A 468 42.66 60.20 3.01
N ARG A 469 43.64 59.46 2.47
CA ARG A 469 45.11 59.75 2.44
C ARG A 469 45.76 60.46 3.67
N LYS A 470 46.81 60.03 4.36
CA LYS A 470 47.68 58.85 4.48
C LYS A 470 48.32 58.31 3.21
N GLY A 471 48.89 59.09 2.30
CA GLY A 471 49.51 60.43 2.41
C GLY A 471 48.86 61.51 3.28
#